data_AF-A0A6I2UK97-F1
#
_entry.id   AF-A0A6I2UK97-F1
#
_cell.length_a   1.000
_cell.length_b   1.000
_cell.length_c   1.000
_cell.angle_alpha   90.00
_cell.angle_beta   90.00
_cell.angle_gamma   90.00
#
_symmetry.space_group_name_H-M   'P 1'
#
loop_
_entity.id
_entity.type
_entity.pdbx_description
1 polymer ?
#
loop_
_entity_poly.entity_id
_entity_poly.type
_entity_poly.pdbx_seq_one_letter_code
_entity_poly.pdbx_strand_id
1 'polypeptide(L)'
;MAGTDTDTTNNTGTATGTDTGTSTNTKEAQDSSTKKLIETPHGVQESIKMDLLEMIQEGTEPFEIIYAVARYLETASAERGYAQHIIDNIRTIYGTALGEQKPLADEIAALESRRQRIQDYLDATKKNDTVTEEERARLNFSIKAHERKIERLKGLLVNTEK
;
A
#
# COMPACT_ATOMS: atom_id res chain seq x y z
N MET A 1 -66.00 -61.64 2.07
CA MET A 1 -65.08 -62.70 1.60
C MET A 1 -63.68 -62.18 1.88
N ALA A 2 -63.09 -62.61 3.01
CA ALA A 2 -61.97 -63.57 3.10
C ALA A 2 -60.66 -62.90 2.62
N GLY A 3 -59.72 -62.53 3.51
CA GLY A 3 -58.69 -63.40 4.12
C GLY A 3 -57.57 -63.62 3.08
N THR A 4 -56.26 -63.50 3.30
CA THR A 4 -55.37 -63.69 4.46
C THR A 4 -53.95 -63.19 4.07
N ASP A 5 -53.17 -62.69 5.02
CA ASP A 5 -51.84 -63.18 5.47
C ASP A 5 -51.17 -64.26 4.59
N THR A 6 -49.86 -64.32 4.28
CA THR A 6 -48.57 -63.98 4.91
C THR A 6 -47.47 -64.30 3.87
N ASP A 7 -46.26 -63.73 3.95
CA ASP A 7 -45.05 -64.48 4.33
C ASP A 7 -43.74 -63.68 4.13
N THR A 8 -42.83 -63.94 5.05
CA THR A 8 -41.56 -63.31 5.37
C THR A 8 -40.42 -64.07 4.69
N THR A 9 -39.40 -63.39 4.17
CA THR A 9 -38.02 -63.91 4.27
C THR A 9 -37.02 -62.77 4.47
N ASN A 10 -36.58 -62.64 5.73
CA ASN A 10 -35.26 -62.11 6.09
C ASN A 10 -34.18 -63.07 5.59
N ASN A 11 -33.05 -62.53 5.08
CA ASN A 11 -31.77 -63.19 5.25
C ASN A 11 -30.69 -62.19 5.65
N THR A 12 -30.27 -62.36 6.89
CA THR A 12 -29.12 -61.80 7.59
C THR A 12 -27.81 -62.36 7.04
N GLY A 13 -26.89 -61.46 6.66
CA GLY A 13 -25.47 -61.75 6.55
C GLY A 13 -24.68 -60.82 7.48
N THR A 14 -24.46 -61.27 8.71
CA THR A 14 -23.50 -60.68 9.64
C THR A 14 -22.08 -61.09 9.25
N ALA A 15 -21.20 -60.12 9.03
CA ALA A 15 -19.76 -60.29 9.19
C ALA A 15 -19.18 -59.06 9.90
N THR A 16 -18.67 -59.34 11.08
CA THR A 16 -18.00 -58.49 12.08
C THR A 16 -16.59 -58.07 11.66
N GLY A 17 -16.16 -56.86 12.03
CA GLY A 17 -14.76 -56.40 12.02
C GLY A 17 -14.67 -54.86 12.05
N THR A 18 -14.75 -54.23 13.23
CA THR A 18 -13.64 -53.56 13.95
C THR A 18 -13.01 -52.35 13.25
N ASP A 19 -13.41 -51.17 13.75
CA ASP A 19 -12.64 -49.96 14.07
C ASP A 19 -11.26 -49.77 13.39
N THR A 20 -11.09 -48.65 12.67
CA THR A 20 -10.08 -47.63 12.97
C THR A 20 -10.19 -46.49 11.94
N GLY A 21 -10.27 -45.26 12.44
CA GLY A 21 -10.44 -44.06 11.62
C GLY A 21 -9.25 -43.78 10.70
N THR A 22 -9.52 -43.05 9.63
CA THR A 22 -8.52 -42.17 9.00
C THR A 22 -9.26 -41.00 8.34
N SER A 23 -9.27 -39.87 9.05
CA SER A 23 -9.52 -38.54 8.48
C SER A 23 -8.35 -38.16 7.57
N THR A 24 -8.41 -38.51 6.29
CA THR A 24 -7.52 -37.92 5.29
C THR A 24 -8.24 -37.83 3.95
N ASN A 25 -8.84 -36.67 3.66
CA ASN A 25 -8.58 -35.97 2.41
C ASN A 25 -9.30 -34.62 2.33
N THR A 26 -8.88 -33.69 3.19
CA THR A 26 -9.18 -32.26 3.01
C THR A 26 -7.94 -31.47 2.61
N LYS A 27 -6.72 -32.02 2.83
CA LYS A 27 -5.45 -31.36 2.48
C LYS A 27 -5.11 -31.45 0.98
N GLU A 28 -5.37 -32.58 0.33
CA GLU A 28 -5.04 -32.75 -1.10
C GLU A 28 -5.92 -31.89 -2.04
N ALA A 29 -7.19 -31.67 -1.67
CA ALA A 29 -8.09 -30.80 -2.42
C ALA A 29 -7.75 -29.30 -2.24
N GLN A 30 -7.25 -28.91 -1.06
CA GLN A 30 -6.79 -27.55 -0.79
C GLN A 30 -5.47 -27.29 -1.54
N ASP A 31 -4.50 -28.19 -1.46
CA ASP A 31 -3.18 -28.03 -2.08
C ASP A 31 -3.24 -28.01 -3.62
N SER A 32 -4.13 -28.82 -4.20
CA SER A 32 -4.51 -28.79 -5.62
C SER A 32 -5.09 -27.44 -6.04
N SER A 33 -5.96 -26.85 -5.21
CA SER A 33 -6.58 -25.56 -5.50
C SER A 33 -5.59 -24.39 -5.38
N THR A 34 -4.69 -24.41 -4.38
CA THR A 34 -3.61 -23.41 -4.27
C THR A 34 -2.63 -23.52 -5.43
N LYS A 35 -2.28 -24.74 -5.86
CA LYS A 35 -1.34 -24.97 -6.96
C LYS A 35 -1.92 -24.59 -8.33
N LYS A 36 -3.23 -24.75 -8.53
CA LYS A 36 -3.93 -24.37 -9.77
C LYS A 36 -4.22 -22.87 -9.87
N LEU A 37 -4.17 -22.13 -8.76
CA LEU A 37 -4.24 -20.66 -8.77
C LEU A 37 -2.95 -19.99 -9.29
N ILE A 38 -1.82 -20.71 -9.24
CA ILE A 38 -0.48 -20.20 -9.63
C ILE A 38 -0.27 -20.24 -11.16
N GLU A 39 -1.17 -20.88 -11.93
CA GLU A 39 -1.00 -21.08 -13.38
C GLU A 39 -1.88 -20.15 -14.26
N THR A 40 -2.47 -19.09 -13.69
CA THR A 40 -3.23 -18.09 -14.47
C THR A 40 -2.40 -16.82 -14.64
N PRO A 41 -2.20 -16.26 -15.86
CA PRO A 41 -1.34 -15.10 -16.04
C PRO A 41 -2.02 -13.86 -15.44
N HIS A 42 -1.63 -13.49 -14.22
CA HIS A 42 -2.13 -12.30 -13.51
C HIS A 42 -1.00 -11.36 -13.10
N GLY A 43 -0.10 -11.06 -14.04
CA GLY A 43 1.19 -10.42 -13.76
C GLY A 43 1.17 -9.11 -12.96
N VAL A 44 0.11 -8.28 -13.09
CA VAL A 44 0.05 -6.96 -12.41
C VAL A 44 -0.69 -7.04 -11.06
N GLN A 45 -1.68 -7.90 -10.90
CA GLN A 45 -2.40 -8.05 -9.62
C GLN A 45 -1.65 -8.98 -8.65
N GLU A 46 -0.85 -9.89 -9.18
CA GLU A 46 0.04 -10.73 -8.39
C GLU A 46 1.27 -9.95 -7.93
N SER A 47 1.83 -9.06 -8.77
CA SER A 47 2.99 -8.24 -8.39
C SER A 47 2.72 -7.38 -7.16
N ILE A 48 1.60 -6.64 -7.12
CA ILE A 48 1.31 -5.75 -5.97
C ILE A 48 1.09 -6.53 -4.68
N LYS A 49 0.59 -7.77 -4.75
CA LYS A 49 0.42 -8.63 -3.56
C LYS A 49 1.77 -9.06 -3.01
N MET A 50 2.71 -9.39 -3.90
CA MET A 50 4.08 -9.72 -3.50
C MET A 50 4.81 -8.50 -2.95
N ASP A 51 4.71 -7.34 -3.62
CA ASP A 51 5.28 -6.08 -3.14
C ASP A 51 4.74 -5.70 -1.75
N LEU A 52 3.43 -5.89 -1.52
CA LEU A 52 2.82 -5.65 -0.21
C LEU A 52 3.35 -6.60 0.87
N LEU A 53 3.49 -7.88 0.55
CA LEU A 53 4.05 -8.86 1.48
C LEU A 53 5.50 -8.54 1.82
N GLU A 54 6.30 -8.16 0.82
CA GLU A 54 7.70 -7.76 0.98
C GLU A 54 7.80 -6.51 1.86
N MET A 55 7.05 -5.44 1.57
CA MET A 55 7.05 -4.22 2.38
C MET A 55 6.66 -4.50 3.84
N ILE A 56 5.69 -5.39 4.07
CA ILE A 56 5.31 -5.79 5.44
C ILE A 56 6.45 -6.57 6.12
N GLN A 57 7.12 -7.48 5.41
CA GLN A 57 8.25 -8.25 5.94
C GLN A 57 9.47 -7.38 6.25
N GLU A 58 9.71 -6.35 5.43
CA GLU A 58 10.79 -5.37 5.62
C GLU A 58 10.50 -4.37 6.74
N GLY A 59 9.26 -4.33 7.26
CA GLY A 59 8.84 -3.32 8.22
C GLY A 59 8.77 -1.91 7.62
N THR A 60 8.42 -1.82 6.33
CA THR A 60 8.19 -0.54 5.65
C THR A 60 7.17 0.29 6.40
N GLU A 61 7.38 1.61 6.38
CA GLU A 61 6.52 2.53 7.10
C GLU A 61 5.09 2.53 6.52
N PRO A 62 4.03 2.48 7.36
CA PRO A 62 2.64 2.39 6.91
C PRO A 62 2.21 3.42 5.85
N PHE A 63 2.60 4.69 5.96
CA PHE A 63 2.23 5.70 4.96
C PHE A 63 2.94 5.50 3.62
N GLU A 64 4.17 4.97 3.63
CA GLU A 64 4.88 4.56 2.42
C GLU A 64 4.18 3.39 1.71
N ILE A 65 3.68 2.40 2.48
CA ILE A 65 2.89 1.29 1.94
C ILE A 65 1.61 1.82 1.26
N ILE A 66 0.87 2.71 1.94
CA ILE A 66 -0.35 3.32 1.39
C ILE A 66 -0.04 4.07 0.09
N TYR A 67 1.06 4.83 0.06
CA TYR A 67 1.46 5.56 -1.13
C TYR A 67 1.91 4.64 -2.27
N ALA A 68 2.60 3.54 -1.97
CA ALA A 68 2.96 2.52 -2.97
C ALA A 68 1.72 1.90 -3.61
N VAL A 69 0.71 1.52 -2.81
CA VAL A 69 -0.57 1.04 -3.30
C VAL A 69 -1.28 2.11 -4.13
N ALA A 70 -1.23 3.38 -3.73
CA ALA A 70 -1.84 4.46 -4.49
C ALA A 70 -1.20 4.64 -5.88
N ARG A 71 0.14 4.53 -5.99
CA ARG A 71 0.85 4.57 -7.28
C ARG A 71 0.49 3.39 -8.17
N TYR A 72 0.36 2.21 -7.57
CA TYR A 72 -0.12 1.03 -8.29
C TYR A 72 -1.53 1.26 -8.86
N LEU A 73 -2.45 1.76 -8.03
CA LEU A 73 -3.82 2.04 -8.44
C LEU A 73 -3.89 3.11 -9.52
N GLU A 74 -3.13 4.20 -9.41
CA GLU A 74 -3.01 5.23 -10.45
C GLU A 74 -2.59 4.63 -11.80
N THR A 75 -1.62 3.72 -11.78
CA THR A 75 -1.13 3.04 -13.00
C THR A 75 -2.18 2.08 -13.56
N ALA A 76 -2.85 1.31 -12.69
CA ALA A 76 -3.84 0.32 -13.07
C ALA A 76 -5.15 0.95 -13.57
N SER A 77 -5.55 2.09 -13.02
CA SER A 77 -6.78 2.81 -13.39
C SER A 77 -6.58 3.85 -14.49
N ALA A 78 -5.33 4.17 -14.83
CA ALA A 78 -4.95 5.31 -15.68
C ALA A 78 -5.45 6.68 -15.15
N GLU A 79 -5.70 6.79 -13.85
CA GLU A 79 -6.15 8.02 -13.19
C GLU A 79 -4.95 8.86 -12.72
N ARG A 80 -4.41 9.66 -13.64
CA ARG A 80 -3.28 10.54 -13.34
C ARG A 80 -3.62 11.52 -12.21
N GLY A 81 -2.73 11.58 -11.22
CA GLY A 81 -2.84 12.44 -10.05
C GLY A 81 -3.37 11.72 -8.81
N TYR A 82 -3.90 10.50 -8.92
CA TYR A 82 -4.47 9.78 -7.77
C TYR A 82 -3.45 9.60 -6.64
N ALA A 83 -2.24 9.12 -6.92
CA ALA A 83 -1.22 8.96 -5.87
C ALA A 83 -0.81 10.31 -5.26
N GLN A 84 -0.76 11.37 -6.08
CA GLN A 84 -0.46 12.73 -5.61
C GLN A 84 -1.54 13.22 -4.61
N HIS A 85 -2.81 12.97 -4.90
CA HIS A 85 -3.90 13.29 -3.97
C HIS A 85 -3.79 12.51 -2.66
N ILE A 86 -3.39 11.24 -2.70
CA ILE A 86 -3.19 10.44 -1.49
C ILE A 86 -2.05 10.99 -0.63
N ILE A 87 -0.87 11.28 -1.21
CA ILE A 87 0.25 11.81 -0.41
C ILE A 87 -0.03 13.20 0.15
N ASP A 88 -0.78 14.04 -0.56
CA ASP A 88 -1.17 15.36 -0.06
C ASP A 88 -2.16 15.26 1.10
N ASN A 89 -3.08 14.29 1.09
CA ASN A 89 -3.94 13.99 2.22
C ASN A 89 -3.16 13.39 3.40
N ILE A 90 -2.19 12.51 3.16
CA ILE A 90 -1.30 11.97 4.20
C ILE A 90 -0.58 13.12 4.93
N ARG A 91 0.02 14.04 4.18
CA ARG A 91 0.71 15.21 4.75
C ARG A 91 -0.23 16.16 5.50
N THR A 92 -1.41 16.42 4.94
CA THR A 92 -2.35 17.39 5.50
C THR A 92 -3.05 16.84 6.74
N ILE A 93 -3.58 15.62 6.67
CA ILE A 93 -4.38 15.03 7.75
C ILE A 93 -3.46 14.40 8.78
N TYR A 94 -2.68 13.39 8.40
CA TYR A 94 -1.85 12.66 9.35
C TYR A 94 -0.68 13.53 9.82
N GLY A 95 0.03 14.17 8.90
CA GLY A 95 1.14 15.06 9.27
C GLY A 95 0.67 16.31 10.04
N THR A 96 -0.04 17.21 9.37
CA THR A 96 -0.33 18.54 9.93
C THR A 96 -1.43 18.52 10.99
N ALA A 97 -2.54 17.81 10.76
CA ALA A 97 -3.69 17.87 11.66
C ALA A 97 -3.57 16.92 12.86
N LEU A 98 -3.03 15.71 12.65
CA LEU A 98 -2.84 14.72 13.72
C LEU A 98 -1.45 14.76 14.35
N GLY A 99 -0.47 15.42 13.72
CA GLY A 99 0.88 15.55 14.29
C GLY A 99 1.73 14.28 14.14
N GLU A 100 1.45 13.44 13.14
CA GLU A 100 2.25 12.24 12.90
C GLU A 100 3.65 12.62 12.43
N GLN A 101 4.67 12.14 13.16
CA GLN A 101 6.06 12.57 12.97
C GLN A 101 6.60 12.24 11.58
N LYS A 102 6.35 11.03 11.07
CA LYS A 102 6.89 10.60 9.78
C LYS A 102 6.35 11.40 8.59
N PRO A 103 5.02 11.54 8.39
CA PRO A 103 4.49 12.41 7.33
C PRO A 103 4.98 13.85 7.39
N LEU A 104 5.12 14.40 8.60
CA LEU A 104 5.69 15.74 8.80
C LEU A 104 7.16 15.81 8.35
N ALA A 105 7.99 14.86 8.81
CA ALA A 105 9.40 14.79 8.46
C ALA A 105 9.61 14.62 6.95
N ASP A 106 8.82 13.77 6.31
CA ASP A 106 8.87 13.56 4.86
C ASP A 106 8.48 14.81 4.07
N GLU A 107 7.47 15.56 4.53
CA GLU A 107 7.08 16.82 3.92
C GLU A 107 8.19 17.88 4.05
N ILE A 108 8.81 17.96 5.23
CA ILE A 108 9.95 18.85 5.48
C ILE A 108 11.09 18.50 4.52
N ALA A 109 11.49 17.23 4.45
CA ALA A 109 12.58 16.77 3.59
C ALA A 109 12.30 17.05 2.09
N ALA A 110 11.05 16.86 1.65
CA ALA A 110 10.65 17.15 0.27
C ALA A 110 10.70 18.66 -0.05
N LEU A 111 10.27 19.51 0.88
CA LEU A 111 10.34 20.97 0.74
C LEU A 111 11.78 21.48 0.76
N GLU A 112 12.63 20.94 1.63
CA GLU A 112 14.06 21.27 1.70
C GLU A 112 14.75 20.89 0.39
N SER A 113 14.50 19.68 -0.12
CA SER A 113 15.04 19.22 -1.40
C SER A 113 14.58 20.11 -2.56
N ARG A 114 13.31 20.54 -2.58
CA ARG A 114 12.78 21.42 -3.63
C ARG A 114 13.38 22.83 -3.53
N ARG A 115 13.48 23.39 -2.32
CA ARG A 115 14.15 24.67 -2.05
C ARG A 115 15.59 24.63 -2.56
N GLN A 116 16.32 23.56 -2.22
CA GLN A 116 17.72 23.42 -2.62
C GLN A 116 17.88 23.38 -4.14
N ARG A 117 17.05 22.61 -4.86
CA ARG A 117 17.12 22.60 -6.35
C ARG A 117 16.89 23.98 -6.98
N ILE A 118 15.98 24.78 -6.42
CA ILE A 118 15.73 26.14 -6.90
C ILE A 118 16.94 27.04 -6.61
N GLN A 119 17.52 26.91 -5.42
CA GLN A 119 18.73 27.64 -5.02
C GLN A 119 19.91 27.30 -5.93
N ASP A 120 20.16 26.00 -6.16
CA ASP A 120 21.24 25.52 -7.02
C ASP A 120 21.09 26.05 -8.45
N TYR A 121 19.86 26.06 -8.98
CA TYR A 121 19.56 26.63 -10.29
C TYR A 121 19.87 28.14 -10.34
N LEU A 122 19.48 28.90 -9.32
CA LEU A 122 19.81 30.32 -9.23
C LEU A 122 21.32 30.55 -9.14
N ASP A 123 22.04 29.73 -8.39
CA ASP A 123 23.50 29.85 -8.23
C ASP A 123 24.25 29.50 -9.52
N ALA A 124 23.80 28.47 -10.25
CA ALA A 124 24.37 28.09 -11.54
C ALA A 124 24.16 29.18 -12.62
N THR A 125 23.04 29.88 -12.58
CA THR A 125 22.65 30.87 -13.59
C THR A 125 23.15 32.28 -13.32
N LYS A 126 23.65 32.58 -12.09
CA LYS A 126 24.26 33.87 -11.74
C LYS A 126 25.38 34.33 -12.67
N LYS A 127 26.15 33.39 -13.23
CA LYS A 127 27.33 33.71 -14.07
C LYS A 127 27.01 33.94 -15.54
N ASN A 128 25.91 33.38 -16.04
CA ASN A 128 25.63 33.30 -17.47
C ASN A 128 24.51 34.25 -17.93
N ASP A 129 23.94 35.04 -17.01
CA ASP A 129 22.83 35.97 -17.24
C ASP A 129 21.63 35.36 -18.00
N THR A 130 21.44 34.05 -17.83
CA THR A 130 20.42 33.26 -18.55
C THR A 130 19.04 33.35 -17.92
N VAL A 131 18.93 33.99 -16.76
CA VAL A 131 17.68 34.12 -15.99
C VAL A 131 17.41 35.61 -15.84
N THR A 132 16.24 36.02 -16.31
CA THR A 132 15.81 37.42 -16.22
C THR A 132 15.60 37.85 -14.77
N GLU A 133 15.65 39.15 -14.49
CA GLU A 133 15.37 39.68 -13.16
C GLU A 133 13.96 39.30 -12.65
N GLU A 134 12.97 39.24 -13.54
CA GLU A 134 11.61 38.82 -13.17
C GLU A 134 11.56 37.34 -12.77
N GLU A 135 12.20 36.45 -13.54
CA GLU A 135 12.30 35.03 -13.20
C GLU A 135 13.07 34.83 -11.89
N ARG A 136 14.17 35.55 -11.70
CA ARG A 136 14.95 35.54 -10.46
C ARG A 136 14.08 35.94 -9.27
N ALA A 137 13.27 37.00 -9.41
CA ALA A 137 12.35 37.44 -8.36
C ALA A 137 11.28 36.37 -8.03
N ARG A 138 10.70 35.71 -9.04
CA ARG A 138 9.73 34.62 -8.85
C ARG A 138 10.34 33.41 -8.14
N LEU A 139 11.54 32.99 -8.54
CA LEU A 139 12.24 31.88 -7.91
C LEU A 139 12.61 32.19 -6.45
N ASN A 140 13.10 33.41 -6.18
CA ASN A 140 13.35 33.88 -4.81
C ASN A 140 12.08 33.90 -3.96
N PHE A 141 10.93 34.28 -4.54
CA PHE A 141 9.64 34.20 -3.85
C PHE A 141 9.28 32.76 -3.49
N SER A 142 9.47 31.80 -4.41
CA SER A 142 9.25 30.37 -4.15
C SER A 142 10.16 29.83 -3.05
N ILE A 143 11.44 30.22 -3.01
CA ILE A 143 12.36 29.86 -1.92
C ILE A 143 11.81 30.33 -0.58
N LYS A 144 11.46 31.62 -0.45
CA LYS A 144 10.89 32.17 0.79
C LYS A 144 9.58 31.51 1.20
N ALA A 145 8.76 31.11 0.24
CA ALA A 145 7.54 30.36 0.52
C ALA A 145 7.85 28.97 1.09
N HIS A 146 8.84 28.25 0.54
CA HIS A 146 9.28 26.97 1.08
C HIS A 146 9.92 27.11 2.46
N GLU A 147 10.75 28.12 2.70
CA GLU A 147 11.36 28.40 4.02
C GLU A 147 10.30 28.59 5.11
N ARG A 148 9.32 29.47 4.87
CA ARG A 148 8.23 29.71 5.82
C ARG A 148 7.43 28.44 6.11
N LYS A 149 7.20 27.60 5.09
CA LYS A 149 6.47 26.35 5.28
C LYS A 149 7.30 25.34 6.10
N ILE A 150 8.60 25.20 5.80
CA ILE A 150 9.52 24.33 6.55
C ILE A 150 9.58 24.74 8.02
N GLU A 151 9.74 26.04 8.31
CA GLU A 151 9.79 26.56 9.68
C GLU A 151 8.51 26.22 10.45
N ARG A 152 7.34 26.44 9.84
CA ARG A 152 6.06 26.05 10.42
C ARG A 152 5.99 24.56 10.74
N LEU A 153 6.36 23.69 9.80
CA LEU A 153 6.29 22.24 9.98
C LEU A 153 7.28 21.75 11.05
N LYS A 154 8.50 22.32 11.11
CA LYS A 154 9.46 22.04 12.19
C LYS A 154 8.91 22.44 13.56
N GLY A 155 8.19 23.55 13.64
CA GLY A 155 7.51 23.96 14.86
C GLY A 155 6.42 22.98 15.33
N LEU A 156 5.71 22.34 14.39
CA LEU A 156 4.76 21.28 14.71
C LEU A 156 5.48 20.02 15.21
N LEU A 157 6.55 19.60 14.54
CA LEU A 157 7.30 18.40 14.90
C LEU A 157 7.86 18.46 16.34
N VAL A 158 8.43 19.60 16.74
CA VAL A 158 8.91 19.81 18.12
C VAL A 158 7.79 19.69 19.17
N ASN A 159 6.54 20.02 18.80
CA ASN A 159 5.41 19.88 19.71
C ASN A 159 4.86 18.45 19.77
N THR A 160 5.14 17.61 18.77
CA THR A 160 4.72 16.19 18.74
C THR A 160 5.64 15.28 19.56
N GLU A 161 6.80 15.77 19.99
CA GLU A 161 7.76 15.05 20.85
C GLU A 161 7.54 15.28 22.36
N LYS A 162 6.54 16.10 22.74
CA LYS A 162 6.22 16.44 24.14
C LYS A 162 5.03 15.63 24.66
#